data_AF-A0A9E1RKZ5-F1
#
_entry.id   AF-A0A9E1RKZ5-F1
#
_cell.length_a   1.000
_cell.length_b   1.000
_cell.length_c   1.000
_cell.angle_alpha   90.00
_cell.angle_beta   90.00
_cell.angle_gamma   90.00
#
_symmetry.space_group_name_H-M   'P 1'
#
loop_
_entity.id
_entity.type
_entity.pdbx_description
1 polymer ?
#
loop_
_entity_poly.entity_id
_entity_poly.type
_entity_poly.pdbx_seq_one_letter_code
_entity_poly.pdbx_strand_id
1 'polypeptide(L)'
;MVSSLPARTHHSTHAVANVLIEFDEQDLDVARSESYSLAHLRRTDEQGDEWLDFFSGRYIDRFERRDGVWRIAHRVVVHDWSVSNRLDATAFPLPMDAFVQGVRGRSDLIYTI
;
A
#
# COMPACT_ATOMS: atom_id res chain seq x y z
N MET A 1 -24.53 8.25 2.09
CA MET A 1 -23.69 7.42 1.21
C MET A 1 -22.25 7.79 1.51
N VAL A 2 -21.37 6.83 1.77
CA VAL A 2 -19.93 7.10 1.97
C VAL A 2 -19.36 7.47 0.60
N SER A 3 -18.72 8.63 0.48
CA SER A 3 -18.01 9.02 -0.73
C SER A 3 -16.88 8.02 -1.05
N SER A 4 -16.58 7.81 -2.34
CA SER A 4 -15.62 6.79 -2.76
C SER A 4 -14.22 7.07 -2.19
N LEU A 5 -13.43 6.01 -1.95
CA LEU A 5 -12.05 6.14 -1.45
C LEU A 5 -11.22 7.18 -2.24
N PRO A 6 -11.25 7.22 -3.59
CA PRO A 6 -10.54 8.25 -4.35
C PRO A 6 -10.97 9.69 -4.06
N ALA A 7 -12.24 9.91 -3.69
CA ALA A 7 -12.76 11.26 -3.45
C ALA A 7 -12.30 11.86 -2.11
N ARG A 8 -11.80 11.03 -1.18
CA ARG A 8 -11.37 11.46 0.16
C ARG A 8 -9.88 11.25 0.41
N THR A 9 -9.22 10.52 -0.46
CA THR A 9 -7.83 10.08 -0.29
C THR A 9 -6.87 11.02 -0.99
N HIS A 10 -5.88 11.52 -0.26
CA HIS A 10 -4.76 12.27 -0.84
C HIS A 10 -3.79 11.32 -1.54
N HIS A 11 -3.42 10.24 -0.88
CA HIS A 11 -2.57 9.19 -1.43
C HIS A 11 -2.66 7.89 -0.65
N SER A 12 -2.28 6.80 -1.31
CA SER A 12 -1.95 5.54 -0.66
C SER A 12 -0.48 5.17 -0.92
N THR A 13 0.11 4.42 0.00
CA THR A 13 1.42 3.80 -0.17
C THR A 13 1.33 2.36 0.28
N HIS A 14 1.80 1.44 -0.55
CA HIS A 14 1.86 0.02 -0.22
C HIS A 14 3.33 -0.39 -0.12
N ALA A 15 3.71 -0.97 1.00
CA ALA A 15 4.94 -1.72 1.13
C ALA A 15 4.60 -3.20 1.08
N VAL A 16 5.27 -3.91 0.17
CA VAL A 16 5.18 -5.37 0.09
C VAL A 16 6.43 -5.95 0.76
N ALA A 17 6.24 -6.86 1.70
CA ALA A 17 7.31 -7.42 2.52
C ALA A 17 7.14 -8.94 2.72
N ASN A 18 8.18 -9.58 3.26
CA ASN A 18 8.15 -10.98 3.71
C ASN A 18 7.57 -11.94 2.66
N VAL A 19 8.08 -11.85 1.42
CA VAL A 19 7.59 -12.63 0.29
C VAL A 19 8.07 -14.07 0.39
N LEU A 20 7.13 -15.01 0.42
CA LEU A 20 7.36 -16.45 0.28
C LEU A 20 6.75 -16.92 -1.04
N ILE A 21 7.48 -17.72 -1.81
CA ILE A 21 7.01 -18.29 -3.08
C ILE A 21 7.30 -19.79 -3.09
N GLU A 22 6.31 -20.57 -3.47
CA GLU A 22 6.44 -22.02 -3.68
C GLU A 22 5.87 -22.36 -5.06
N PHE A 23 6.66 -23.06 -5.87
CA PHE A 23 6.20 -23.60 -7.16
C PHE A 23 5.34 -24.84 -6.92
N ASP A 24 4.38 -25.07 -7.81
CA ASP A 24 3.66 -26.34 -7.82
C ASP A 24 4.60 -27.47 -8.25
N GLU A 25 4.58 -28.59 -7.53
CA GLU A 25 5.47 -29.72 -7.80
C GLU A 25 5.13 -30.44 -9.11
N GLN A 26 3.88 -30.33 -9.57
CA GLN A 26 3.37 -30.98 -10.78
C GLN A 26 3.46 -30.07 -12.00
N ASP A 27 3.46 -28.74 -11.79
CA ASP A 27 3.53 -27.75 -12.86
C ASP A 27 4.36 -26.53 -12.45
N LEU A 28 5.60 -26.45 -12.95
CA LEU A 28 6.51 -25.33 -12.66
C LEU A 28 6.08 -24.00 -13.31
N ASP A 29 5.04 -24.00 -14.16
CA ASP A 29 4.38 -22.79 -14.66
C ASP A 29 3.30 -22.26 -13.70
N VAL A 30 3.09 -22.91 -12.55
CA VAL A 30 2.18 -22.50 -11.48
C VAL A 30 2.98 -22.27 -10.19
N ALA A 31 2.67 -21.18 -9.48
CA ALA A 31 3.25 -20.89 -8.18
C ALA A 31 2.22 -20.29 -7.23
N ARG A 32 2.37 -20.57 -5.93
CA ARG A 32 1.68 -19.88 -4.85
C ARG A 32 2.64 -18.93 -4.15
N SER A 33 2.16 -17.77 -3.73
CA SER A 33 2.95 -16.87 -2.89
C SER A 33 2.13 -16.28 -1.77
N GLU A 34 2.80 -16.06 -0.64
CA GLU A 34 2.34 -15.18 0.42
C GLU A 34 3.24 -13.94 0.43
N SER A 35 2.65 -12.76 0.57
CA SER A 35 3.40 -11.53 0.83
C SER A 35 2.62 -10.60 1.74
N TYR A 36 3.31 -9.89 2.62
CA TYR A 36 2.70 -8.91 3.52
C TYR A 36 2.44 -7.63 2.74
N SER A 37 1.21 -7.13 2.82
CA SER A 37 0.76 -5.87 2.24
C SER A 37 0.50 -4.86 3.36
N LEU A 38 1.44 -3.93 3.55
CA LEU A 38 1.34 -2.86 4.52
C LEU A 38 0.93 -1.57 3.79
N ALA A 39 -0.33 -1.19 3.93
CA ALA A 39 -0.89 -0.06 3.21
C ALA A 39 -1.19 1.10 4.15
N HIS A 40 -0.66 2.27 3.84
CA HIS A 40 -1.02 3.52 4.50
C HIS A 40 -1.91 4.34 3.58
N LEU A 41 -2.95 4.93 4.15
CA LEU A 41 -3.91 5.79 3.47
C LEU A 41 -4.02 7.11 4.20
N ARG A 42 -3.72 8.22 3.52
CA ARG A 42 -3.97 9.56 4.06
C ARG A 42 -5.24 10.13 3.45
N ARG A 43 -6.18 10.55 4.29
CA ARG A 43 -7.49 11.09 3.85
C ARG A 43 -7.94 12.27 4.71
N THR A 44 -8.81 13.10 4.14
CA THR A 44 -9.60 14.09 4.88
C THR A 44 -11.02 13.56 5.04
N ASP A 45 -11.63 13.75 6.20
CA ASP A 45 -13.06 13.48 6.37
C ASP A 45 -13.95 14.67 5.98
N GLU A 46 -15.26 14.55 6.18
CA GLU A 46 -16.24 15.58 5.82
C GLU A 46 -16.16 16.83 6.71
N GLN A 47 -15.51 16.72 7.88
CA GLN A 47 -15.32 17.81 8.82
C GLN A 47 -14.00 18.56 8.55
N GLY A 48 -13.18 18.08 7.62
CA GLY A 48 -11.87 18.64 7.33
C GLY A 48 -10.75 18.05 8.18
N ASP A 49 -11.03 17.04 9.03
CA ASP A 49 -10.01 16.40 9.86
C ASP A 49 -9.16 15.44 9.00
N GLU A 50 -7.86 15.46 9.23
CA GLU A 50 -6.88 14.60 8.57
C GLU A 50 -6.72 13.26 9.31
N TRP A 51 -6.66 12.16 8.55
CA TRP A 51 -6.54 10.81 9.08
C TRP A 51 -5.45 10.02 8.37
N LEU A 52 -4.79 9.15 9.13
CA LEU A 52 -3.93 8.08 8.65
C LEU A 52 -4.58 6.74 8.98
N ASP A 53 -5.06 6.05 7.96
CA ASP A 53 -5.48 4.65 8.09
C ASP A 53 -4.29 3.74 7.73
N PHE A 54 -4.07 2.73 8.56
CA PHE A 54 -3.07 1.70 8.33
C PHE A 54 -3.76 0.34 8.22
N PHE A 55 -3.53 -0.32 7.09
CA PHE A 55 -3.98 -1.67 6.82
C PHE A 55 -2.76 -2.60 6.83
N SER A 56 -2.84 -3.63 7.67
CA SER A 56 -1.87 -4.73 7.69
C SER A 56 -2.58 -6.00 7.26
N GLY A 57 -2.14 -6.57 6.16
CA GLY A 57 -2.69 -7.81 5.64
C GLY A 57 -1.69 -8.57 4.79
N ARG A 58 -2.17 -9.61 4.11
CA ARG A 58 -1.38 -10.45 3.22
C ARG A 58 -2.05 -10.60 1.86
N TYR A 59 -1.25 -10.62 0.81
CA TYR A 59 -1.65 -11.11 -0.50
C TYR A 59 -1.32 -12.60 -0.57
N ILE A 60 -2.35 -13.41 -0.74
CA ILE A 60 -2.23 -14.84 -1.06
C ILE A 60 -2.53 -14.97 -2.55
N ASP A 61 -1.47 -15.17 -3.31
CA ASP A 61 -1.51 -15.18 -4.76
C ASP A 61 -1.32 -16.58 -5.31
N ARG A 62 -2.07 -16.87 -6.37
CA ARG A 62 -1.72 -17.90 -7.33
C ARG A 62 -1.23 -17.23 -8.60
N PHE A 63 0.00 -17.51 -8.97
CA PHE A 63 0.65 -17.06 -10.19
C PHE A 63 0.62 -18.17 -11.24
N GLU A 64 0.49 -17.76 -12.50
CA GLU A 64 0.71 -18.63 -13.67
C GLU A 64 1.64 -17.95 -14.66
N ARG A 65 2.58 -18.72 -15.23
CA ARG A 65 3.42 -18.29 -16.33
C ARG A 65 2.71 -18.55 -17.65
N ARG A 66 2.26 -17.47 -18.30
CA ARG A 66 1.56 -17.52 -19.60
C ARG A 66 2.40 -16.80 -20.64
N ASP A 67 2.72 -17.48 -21.73
CA ASP A 67 3.59 -16.97 -22.80
C ASP A 67 4.95 -16.49 -22.25
N GLY A 68 5.53 -17.26 -21.32
CA GLY A 68 6.81 -16.94 -20.67
C GLY A 68 6.75 -15.83 -19.61
N VAL A 69 5.58 -15.25 -19.33
CA VAL A 69 5.43 -14.14 -18.37
C VAL A 69 4.52 -14.55 -17.20
N TRP A 70 5.04 -14.38 -15.98
CA TRP A 70 4.27 -14.59 -14.76
C TRP A 70 3.20 -13.52 -14.59
N ARG A 71 1.97 -13.95 -14.30
CA ARG A 71 0.84 -13.07 -14.00
C ARG A 71 0.10 -13.58 -12.77
N ILE A 72 -0.50 -12.65 -12.01
CA ILE A 72 -1.42 -12.99 -10.92
C ILE A 72 -2.66 -13.61 -11.57
N ALA A 73 -2.82 -14.92 -11.45
CA ALA A 73 -4.01 -15.63 -11.92
C ALA A 73 -5.17 -15.45 -10.93
N HIS A 74 -4.85 -15.39 -9.63
CA HIS A 74 -5.80 -15.13 -8.56
C HIS A 74 -5.11 -14.47 -7.36
N ARG A 75 -5.80 -13.56 -6.69
CA ARG A 75 -5.36 -12.92 -5.44
C ARG A 75 -6.46 -12.94 -4.41
N VAL A 76 -6.16 -13.41 -3.21
CA VAL A 76 -6.95 -13.13 -2.01
C VAL A 76 -6.20 -12.10 -1.17
N VAL A 77 -6.89 -11.02 -0.79
CA VAL A 77 -6.37 -10.07 0.20
C VAL A 77 -6.88 -10.51 1.56
N VAL A 78 -5.98 -11.02 2.39
CA VAL A 78 -6.26 -11.37 3.78
C VAL A 78 -6.05 -10.12 4.62
N HIS A 79 -7.09 -9.69 5.32
CA HIS A 79 -6.96 -8.65 6.35
C HIS A 79 -6.55 -9.31 7.66
N ASP A 80 -5.40 -8.90 8.20
CA ASP A 80 -4.97 -9.38 9.51
C ASP A 80 -5.44 -8.40 10.59
N TRP A 81 -5.18 -7.10 10.41
CA TRP A 81 -5.69 -6.04 11.28
C TRP A 81 -5.54 -4.65 10.63
N SER A 82 -6.20 -3.65 11.20
CA SER A 82 -6.10 -2.26 10.76
C SER A 82 -6.34 -1.28 11.89
N VAL A 83 -5.82 -0.07 11.74
CA VAL A 83 -6.05 1.05 12.68
C VAL A 83 -6.26 2.35 11.90
N SER A 84 -7.09 3.23 12.45
CA SER A 84 -7.30 4.58 11.95
C SER A 84 -6.93 5.59 13.03
N ASN A 85 -5.99 6.47 12.73
CA ASN A 85 -5.52 7.51 13.66
C ASN A 85 -5.80 8.88 13.07
N ARG A 86 -6.38 9.79 13.85
CA ARG A 86 -6.45 11.20 13.47
C ARG A 86 -5.04 11.77 13.50
N LEU A 87 -4.66 12.51 12.47
CA LEU A 87 -3.37 13.16 12.37
C LEU A 87 -3.39 14.47 13.15
N ASP A 88 -2.38 14.64 14.00
CA ASP A 88 -2.06 15.89 14.65
C ASP A 88 -0.71 16.36 14.13
N ALA A 89 -0.71 17.48 13.41
CA ALA A 89 0.49 18.06 12.81
C ALA A 89 1.52 18.49 13.87
N THR A 90 1.12 18.62 15.13
CA THR A 90 1.97 19.04 16.25
C THR A 90 2.43 17.87 17.14
N ALA A 91 1.92 16.66 16.91
CA ALA A 91 2.23 15.51 17.77
C ALA A 91 3.68 15.03 17.67
N PHE A 92 4.37 15.33 16.57
CA PHE A 92 5.76 14.91 16.37
C PHE A 92 6.71 16.08 16.70
N PRO A 93 7.52 15.99 17.78
CA PRO A 93 8.23 17.13 18.34
C PRO A 93 9.56 17.46 17.62
N LEU A 94 9.60 17.31 16.30
CA LEU A 94 10.74 17.68 15.46
C LEU A 94 10.36 18.84 14.52
N PRO A 95 11.31 19.71 14.14
CA PRO A 95 11.07 20.78 13.19
C PRO A 95 10.92 20.19 11.79
N MET A 96 9.72 19.69 11.47
CA MET A 96 9.46 19.01 10.20
C MET A 96 9.65 19.93 8.99
N ASP A 97 9.52 21.24 9.18
CA ASP A 97 9.78 22.29 8.19
C ASP A 97 11.27 22.46 7.84
N ALA A 98 12.19 21.98 8.70
CA ALA A 98 13.62 21.97 8.41
C ALA A 98 14.04 20.89 7.39
N PHE A 99 13.15 19.93 7.08
CA PHE A 99 13.39 18.90 6.07
C PHE A 99 12.88 19.35 4.70
N VAL A 100 13.53 18.88 3.62
CA VAL A 100 12.97 19.02 2.27
C VAL A 100 11.65 18.23 2.22
N GLN A 101 10.56 18.92 1.91
CA GLN A 101 9.25 18.30 1.83
C GLN A 101 9.08 17.55 0.50
N GLY A 102 8.65 16.29 0.58
CA GLY A 102 8.32 15.51 -0.60
C GLY A 102 7.05 16.02 -1.28
N VAL A 103 7.00 15.93 -2.60
CA VAL A 103 5.79 16.23 -3.40
C VAL A 103 5.52 15.06 -4.34
N ARG A 104 4.26 14.72 -4.59
CA ARG A 104 3.97 13.63 -5.54
C ARG A 104 4.00 14.17 -6.98
N GLY A 105 4.62 13.41 -7.88
CA GLY A 105 4.58 13.67 -9.33
C GLY A 105 5.92 14.14 -9.89
N ARG A 106 5.88 14.74 -11.09
CA ARG A 106 7.11 15.14 -11.82
C ARG A 106 7.87 16.30 -11.21
N SER A 107 7.26 17.00 -10.25
CA SER A 107 7.93 18.04 -9.46
C SER A 107 8.65 17.48 -8.23
N ASP A 108 8.59 16.15 -7.98
CA ASP A 108 9.35 15.51 -6.89
C ASP A 108 10.85 15.68 -7.12
N LEU A 109 11.59 15.78 -6.01
CA LEU A 109 13.03 15.98 -5.99
C LEU A 109 13.77 14.99 -6.90
N ILE A 110 13.33 13.74 -6.98
CA ILE A 110 13.96 12.70 -7.80
C ILE A 110 14.02 13.02 -9.30
N TYR A 111 13.13 13.90 -9.79
CA TYR A 111 13.12 14.33 -11.19
C TYR A 111 13.89 15.63 -11.43
N THR A 112 14.45 16.22 -10.38
CA THR A 112 15.13 17.53 -10.42
C THR A 112 16.61 17.46 -10.09
N ILE A 113 17.10 16.29 -9.65
CA ILE A 113 18.52 16.01 -9.37
C ILE A 113 19.19 15.24 -10.50
#